data_AF-A0A6M3K7V9-F1
#
_entry.id   AF-A0A6M3K7V9-F1
#
_cell.length_a   1.000
_cell.length_b   1.000
_cell.length_c   1.000
_cell.angle_alpha   90.00
_cell.angle_beta   90.00
_cell.angle_gamma   90.00
#
_symmetry.space_group_name_H-M   'P 1'
#
loop_
_entity.id
_entity.type
_entity.pdbx_description
1 polymer ?
#
loop_
_entity_poly.entity_id
_entity_poly.type
_entity_poly.pdbx_seq_one_letter_code
_entity_poly.pdbx_strand_id
1 'polypeptide(L)' 'MEFDEQVLLASTRKIGSTSFEVPAGKTLKVETSPNGDDILELTVPESKKFVVDLWIKIQEVDV' A
#
# COMPACT_ATOMS: atom_id res chain seq x y z
N MET A 1 -12.03 22.70 13.47
CA MET A 1 -11.28 21.83 12.53
C MET A 1 -12.33 21.24 11.64
N GLU A 2 -12.75 22.03 10.65
CA GLU A 2 -13.73 21.62 9.65
C GLU A 2 -13.01 20.64 8.74
N PHE A 3 -13.31 19.35 8.93
CA PHE A 3 -12.91 18.33 7.97
C PHE A 3 -13.83 18.53 6.78
N ASP A 4 -13.29 19.15 5.73
CA ASP A 4 -13.94 19.44 4.45
C ASP A 4 -14.81 18.24 4.04
N GLU A 5 -16.12 18.48 4.03
CA GLU A 5 -17.18 17.56 3.61
C GLU A 5 -17.16 17.43 2.07
N GLN A 6 -16.03 16.96 1.55
CA GLN A 6 -15.87 16.52 0.17
C GLN A 6 -15.30 15.11 0.16
N VAL A 7 -15.95 14.23 0.93
CA VAL A 7 -16.07 12.83 0.52
C VAL A 7 -17.00 12.83 -0.69
N LEU A 8 -16.45 13.17 -1.87
CA LEU A 8 -16.97 12.64 -3.14
C LEU A 8 -17.25 11.16 -2.89
N LEU A 9 -18.49 10.73 -3.14
CA LEU A 9 -19.07 9.43 -2.79
C LEU A 9 -18.25 8.26 -3.37
N ALA A 10 -17.09 8.01 -2.80
CA ALA A 10 -16.11 7.09 -3.33
C ALA A 10 -16.55 5.68 -2.91
N SER A 11 -17.39 5.06 -3.73
CA SER A 11 -17.95 3.74 -3.47
C SER A 11 -16.83 2.70 -3.46
N THR A 12 -16.69 1.97 -2.35
CA THR A 12 -15.65 0.95 -2.24
C THR A 12 -16.02 -0.23 -3.13
N ARG A 13 -15.26 -0.44 -4.20
CA ARG A 13 -15.48 -1.50 -5.18
C ARG A 13 -14.92 -2.83 -4.71
N LYS A 14 -13.74 -2.81 -4.07
CA LYS A 14 -13.08 -4.02 -3.59
C LYS A 14 -12.11 -3.72 -2.47
N ILE A 15 -12.05 -4.61 -1.50
CA ILE A 15 -10.99 -4.66 -0.49
C ILE A 15 -10.29 -6.01 -0.65
N GLY A 16 -8.96 -5.98 -0.61
CA GLY A 16 -8.13 -7.18 -0.58
C GLY A 16 -7.00 -6.98 0.40
N SER A 17 -6.62 -8.05 1.09
CA SER A 17 -5.43 -8.07 1.93
C SER A 17 -4.60 -9.32 1.65
N THR A 18 -3.29 -9.18 1.85
CA THR A 18 -2.36 -10.30 1.78
C THR A 18 -1.20 -10.04 2.74
N SER A 19 -0.59 -11.12 3.23
CA SER A 19 0.58 -11.07 4.10
C SER A 19 1.70 -11.89 3.49
N PHE A 20 2.90 -11.35 3.47
CA PHE A 20 4.08 -12.07 2.99
C PHE A 20 5.33 -11.72 3.80
N GLU A 21 6.30 -12.64 3.80
CA GLU A 21 7.57 -12.46 4.49
C GLU A 21 8.61 -11.85 3.55
N VAL A 22 9.32 -10.85 4.06
CA VAL A 22 10.50 -10.27 3.40
C VAL A 22 11.74 -10.76 4.16
N PRO A 23 12.59 -11.58 3.53
CA PRO A 23 13.75 -12.15 4.19
C PRO A 23 14.84 -11.10 4.42
N ALA A 24 15.75 -11.45 5.32
CA ALA A 24 16.93 -10.66 5.66
C ALA A 24 17.73 -10.22 4.42
N GLY A 25 18.21 -8.98 4.43
CA GLY A 25 19.07 -8.42 3.37
C GLY A 25 18.34 -8.16 2.04
N LYS A 26 17.02 -8.28 1.99
CA LYS A 26 16.21 -7.92 0.82
C LYS A 26 15.54 -6.57 1.01
N THR A 27 15.29 -5.91 -0.12
CA THR A 27 14.51 -4.67 -0.18
C THR A 27 13.13 -4.98 -0.73
N LEU A 28 12.10 -4.54 -0.01
CA LEU A 28 10.74 -4.49 -0.52
C LEU A 28 10.51 -3.13 -1.17
N LYS A 29 9.95 -3.15 -2.38
CA LYS A 29 9.55 -1.97 -3.13
C LYS A 29 8.09 -2.10 -3.57
N VAL A 30 7.28 -1.07 -3.34
CA VAL A 30 5.88 -0.98 -3.79
C VAL A 30 5.72 0.30 -4.60
N GLU A 31 5.33 0.16 -5.85
CA GLU A 31 5.19 1.25 -6.83
C GLU A 31 3.74 1.36 -7.30
N THR A 32 3.27 2.57 -7.62
CA THR A 32 1.91 2.78 -8.15
C THR A 32 1.69 2.16 -9.53
N SER A 33 2.76 2.06 -10.30
CA SER A 33 2.80 1.58 -11.68
C SER A 33 4.24 1.18 -12.02
N PRO A 34 4.48 0.41 -13.10
CA PRO A 34 5.84 0.13 -13.54
C PRO A 34 6.63 1.44 -13.77
N ASN A 35 7.70 1.67 -13.00
CA ASN A 35 8.46 2.93 -12.96
C ASN A 35 7.66 4.17 -12.51
N GLY A 36 6.58 3.97 -11.74
CA GLY A 36 5.85 5.05 -11.09
C GLY A 36 6.55 5.54 -9.82
N ASP A 37 5.87 6.40 -9.07
CA ASP A 37 6.35 6.85 -7.77
C ASP A 37 6.38 5.70 -6.76
N ASP A 38 7.41 5.73 -5.93
CA ASP A 38 7.61 4.77 -4.85
C ASP A 38 6.63 5.08 -3.71
N ILE A 39 5.67 4.17 -3.50
CA ILE A 39 4.73 4.25 -2.38
C ILE A 39 5.42 3.80 -1.09
N LEU A 40 6.28 2.78 -1.19
CA LEU A 40 7.02 2.22 -0.07
C LEU A 40 8.33 1.61 -0.56
N GLU A 41 9.43 1.97 0.09
CA GLU A 41 10.71 1.28 -0.05
C GLU A 41 11.26 0.95 1.35
N LEU A 42 11.53 -0.33 1.60
CA LEU A 42 12.00 -0.81 2.90
C LEU A 42 13.06 -1.89 2.75
N THR A 43 14.25 -1.65 3.31
CA THR A 43 15.34 -2.63 3.36
C THR A 43 15.32 -3.40 4.68
N VAL A 44 15.25 -4.72 4.59
CA VAL A 44 15.27 -5.61 5.76
C VAL A 44 16.72 -5.83 6.19
N PRO A 45 17.09 -5.53 7.45
CA PRO A 45 18.45 -5.75 7.92
C PRO A 45 18.79 -7.25 7.94
N GLU A 46 20.07 -7.58 7.75
CA GLU A 46 20.52 -8.97 7.60
C GLU A 46 20.26 -9.88 8.82
N SER A 47 19.97 -9.30 9.98
CA SER A 47 19.68 -10.01 11.23
C SER A 47 18.19 -10.22 11.51
N LYS A 48 17.29 -9.72 10.67
CA LYS A 48 15.83 -9.82 10.89
C LYS A 48 15.10 -10.27 9.63
N LYS A 49 13.90 -10.80 9.83
CA LYS A 49 12.89 -10.94 8.77
C LYS A 49 11.69 -10.09 9.13
N PHE A 50 11.04 -9.51 8.14
CA PHE A 50 9.81 -8.73 8.33
C PHE A 50 8.63 -9.50 7.76
N VAL A 51 7.48 -9.40 8.43
CA VAL A 51 6.19 -9.78 7.88
C VAL A 51 5.52 -8.49 7.42
N VAL A 52 5.02 -8.47 6.19
CA VAL A 52 4.37 -7.30 5.60
C VAL A 52 2.93 -7.64 5.30
N ASP A 53 2.03 -6.87 5.92
CA ASP A 53 0.59 -6.93 5.68
C ASP A 53 0.21 -5.81 4.69
N LEU A 54 -0.19 -6.19 3.48
CA LEU A 54 -0.63 -5.27 2.44
C LEU A 54 -2.16 -5.22 2.40
N TRP A 55 -2.69 -4.01 2.48
CA TRP A 55 -4.12 -3.72 2.39
C TRP A 55 -4.39 -2.86 1.17
N ILE A 56 -5.24 -3.34 0.26
CA ILE A 56 -5.62 -2.65 -0.96
C ILE A 56 -7.10 -2.33 -0.90
N LYS A 57 -7.44 -1.06 -1.09
CA LYS A 57 -8.81 -0.57 -1.23
C LYS A 57 -8.97 0.05 -2.62
N ILE A 58 -9.90 -0.47 -3.40
CA ILE A 58 -10.27 0.09 -4.70
C ILE A 58 -11.56 0.88 -4.50
N GLN A 59 -11.52 2.16 -4.83
CA GLN A 59 -12.68 3.05 -4.78
C GLN A 59 -13.03 3.51 -6.19
N GLU A 60 -14.32 3.50 -6.51
CA GLU A 60 -14.86 4.15 -7.69
C GLU A 60 -15.14 5.61 -7.32
N VAL A 61 -14.70 6.53 -8.16
CA VAL A 61 -14.95 7.98 -8.01
C VAL A 61 -15.58 8.46 -9.31
N ASP A 62 -16.68 9.21 -9.19
CA ASP A 62 -17.27 9.91 -10.33
C ASP A 62 -16.30 10.99 -10.84
N VAL A 63 -16.26 11.17 -12.17
CA VAL A 63 -15.40 12.15 -12.87
C VAL A 63 -16.16 13.40 -13.29
#